data_AF-A0A2V8SR22-F1
#
_entry.id   AF-A0A2V8SR22-F1
#
_cell.length_a   1.000
_cell.length_b   1.000
_cell.length_c   1.000
_cell.angle_alpha   90.00
_cell.angle_beta   90.00
_cell.angle_gamma   90.00
#
_symmetry.space_group_name_H-M   'P 1'
#
loop_
_entity.id
_entity.type
_entity.pdbx_description
1 polymer ?
#
loop_
_entity_poly.entity_id
_entity_poly.type
_entity_poly.pdbx_seq_one_letter_code
_entity_poly.pdbx_strand_id
1 'polypeptide(L)'
;MLRISLVIALVFFIGVAGDVYAQDARTQELVAALDKTKYKKKEKKNISIEFYIDIKNEAAVRAPSEYSGGYDAGVDGTALKLQVESSGLASGSGYDSFIGDRRQNFTLKDAVITGARLTGTKVYWNGEERPFEAVFVNRTIRTGKNADSITSEDVKFGIGFIEDNTSLYKDANRPIDWTNRVFLIRR
;
A
#
# COMPACT_ATOMS: atom_id res chain seq x y z
N MET A 1 -51.63 8.27 -30.98
CA MET A 1 -51.06 7.27 -30.05
C MET A 1 -49.52 7.26 -30.09
N LEU A 2 -48.86 8.43 -30.05
CA LEU A 2 -47.40 8.54 -30.27
C LEU A 2 -46.73 9.53 -29.29
N ARG A 3 -47.35 9.75 -28.13
CA ARG A 3 -46.87 10.73 -27.13
C ARG A 3 -46.62 10.15 -25.74
N ILE A 4 -46.97 8.89 -25.50
CA ILE A 4 -46.79 8.22 -24.20
C ILE A 4 -45.48 7.40 -24.17
N SER A 5 -44.95 6.97 -25.31
CA SER A 5 -43.69 6.20 -25.37
C SER A 5 -42.42 7.03 -25.11
N LEU A 6 -42.47 8.36 -25.18
CA LEU A 6 -41.28 9.19 -24.98
C LEU A 6 -40.95 9.41 -23.49
N VAL A 7 -41.93 9.27 -22.59
CA VAL A 7 -41.73 9.52 -21.15
C VAL A 7 -41.10 8.32 -20.45
N ILE A 8 -41.31 7.10 -20.95
CA ILE A 8 -40.75 5.88 -20.36
C ILE A 8 -39.25 5.71 -20.69
N ALA A 9 -38.78 6.28 -21.80
CA ALA A 9 -37.36 6.24 -22.18
C ALA A 9 -36.46 7.17 -21.33
N LEU A 10 -37.03 8.21 -20.70
CA LEU A 10 -36.26 9.17 -19.90
C LEU A 10 -36.02 8.69 -18.45
N VAL A 11 -36.80 7.72 -17.96
CA VAL A 11 -36.68 7.20 -16.58
C VAL A 11 -35.58 6.12 -16.47
N PHE A 12 -35.11 5.56 -17.58
CA PHE A 12 -34.06 4.53 -17.58
C PHE A 12 -32.61 5.07 -17.51
N PHE A 13 -32.42 6.39 -17.43
CA PHE A 13 -31.09 7.01 -17.34
C PHE A 13 -30.67 7.41 -15.91
N ILE A 14 -31.43 7.03 -14.87
CA ILE A 14 -31.12 7.38 -13.46
C ILE A 14 -30.29 6.29 -12.76
N GLY A 15 -30.05 5.13 -13.37
CA GLY A 15 -29.61 3.92 -12.65
C GLY A 15 -28.13 3.56 -12.63
N VAL A 16 -27.22 4.38 -13.17
CA VAL A 16 -25.77 4.10 -13.09
C VAL A 16 -25.02 5.35 -12.64
N ALA A 17 -25.36 5.83 -11.45
CA ALA A 17 -24.34 6.46 -10.63
C ALA A 17 -23.41 5.32 -10.21
N GLY A 18 -22.44 4.98 -11.07
CA GLY A 18 -21.25 4.32 -10.59
C GLY A 18 -20.72 5.25 -9.51
N ASP A 19 -20.63 4.76 -8.28
CA ASP A 19 -19.90 5.43 -7.22
C ASP A 19 -18.47 5.62 -7.74
N VAL A 20 -18.23 6.76 -8.39
CA VAL A 20 -16.90 7.30 -8.57
C VAL A 20 -16.53 7.66 -7.15
N TYR A 21 -16.01 6.67 -6.42
CA TYR A 21 -15.37 6.88 -5.13
C TYR A 21 -14.29 7.91 -5.41
N ALA A 22 -14.59 9.18 -5.12
CA ALA A 22 -13.62 10.25 -5.12
C ALA A 22 -12.54 9.79 -4.15
N GLN A 23 -11.44 9.30 -4.70
CA GLN A 23 -10.38 8.72 -3.91
C GLN A 23 -9.86 9.83 -3.00
N ASP A 24 -9.96 9.62 -1.69
CA ASP A 24 -9.59 10.60 -0.67
C ASP A 24 -8.16 11.14 -0.94
N ALA A 25 -7.97 12.46 -0.82
CA ALA A 25 -6.71 13.13 -1.12
C ALA A 25 -5.54 12.51 -0.33
N ARG A 26 -5.80 12.07 0.90
CA ARG A 26 -4.81 11.37 1.72
C ARG A 26 -4.42 10.01 1.15
N THR A 27 -5.35 9.30 0.53
CA THR A 27 -5.04 8.04 -0.18
C THR A 27 -4.11 8.30 -1.36
N GLN A 28 -4.36 9.34 -2.14
CA GLN A 28 -3.49 9.72 -3.25
C GLN A 28 -2.09 10.13 -2.79
N GLU A 29 -2.00 10.87 -1.68
CA GLU A 29 -0.72 11.25 -1.06
C GLU A 29 0.09 10.02 -0.64
N LEU A 30 -0.52 9.05 0.05
CA LEU A 30 0.16 7.81 0.45
C LEU A 30 0.64 7.01 -0.75
N VAL A 31 -0.20 6.87 -1.79
CA VAL A 31 0.17 6.18 -3.04
C VAL A 31 1.38 6.83 -3.68
N ALA A 32 1.36 8.16 -3.85
CA ALA A 32 2.47 8.92 -4.43
C ALA A 32 3.74 8.82 -3.57
N ALA A 33 3.62 8.79 -2.25
CA ALA A 33 4.76 8.66 -1.35
C ALA A 33 5.42 7.27 -1.43
N LEU A 34 4.69 6.24 -1.90
CA LEU A 34 5.23 4.91 -2.16
C LEU A 34 5.96 4.80 -3.51
N ASP A 35 5.74 5.73 -4.44
CA ASP A 35 6.41 5.76 -5.74
C ASP A 35 7.91 6.01 -5.59
N LYS A 36 8.71 5.29 -6.37
CA LYS A 36 10.16 5.39 -6.29
C LYS A 36 10.81 5.13 -7.63
N THR A 37 11.58 6.10 -8.10
CA THR A 37 12.46 5.92 -9.25
C THR A 37 13.90 5.99 -8.78
N LYS A 38 14.73 5.04 -9.23
CA LYS A 38 16.16 4.99 -8.90
C LYS A 38 16.94 4.69 -10.17
N TYR A 39 17.83 5.61 -10.53
CA TYR A 39 18.82 5.41 -11.58
C TYR A 39 20.23 5.37 -10.97
N LYS A 40 21.06 4.47 -11.46
CA LYS A 40 22.45 4.34 -11.05
C LYS A 40 23.31 3.97 -12.24
N LYS A 41 24.30 4.81 -12.53
CA LYS A 41 25.35 4.56 -13.51
C LYS A 41 26.68 4.34 -12.79
N LYS A 42 27.42 3.32 -13.19
CA LYS A 42 28.78 3.06 -12.72
C LYS A 42 29.68 2.84 -13.92
N GLU A 43 30.79 3.56 -13.96
CA GLU A 43 31.78 3.45 -15.02
C GLU A 43 33.14 3.06 -14.44
N LYS A 44 33.79 2.04 -15.03
CA LYS A 44 35.14 1.63 -14.64
C LYS A 44 35.86 1.00 -15.83
N LYS A 45 37.04 1.54 -16.19
CA LYS A 45 37.91 1.03 -17.27
C LYS A 45 37.14 0.78 -18.58
N ASN A 46 36.41 1.80 -19.08
CA ASN A 46 35.57 1.75 -20.29
C ASN A 46 34.36 0.79 -20.22
N ILE A 47 34.02 0.25 -19.06
CA ILE A 47 32.78 -0.52 -18.85
C ILE A 47 31.78 0.39 -18.13
N SER A 48 30.62 0.62 -18.76
CA SER A 48 29.48 1.32 -18.16
C SER A 48 28.36 0.33 -17.82
N ILE A 49 27.96 0.32 -16.56
CA ILE A 49 26.79 -0.42 -16.07
C ILE A 49 25.73 0.59 -15.67
N GLU A 50 24.58 0.52 -16.31
CA GLU A 50 23.41 1.33 -16.02
C GLU A 50 22.32 0.46 -15.40
N PHE A 51 21.71 0.98 -14.35
CA PHE A 51 20.66 0.31 -13.60
C PHE A 51 19.54 1.30 -13.31
N TYR A 52 18.34 0.94 -13.74
CA TYR A 52 17.13 1.71 -13.57
C TYR A 52 16.06 0.84 -12.91
N ILE A 53 15.44 1.36 -11.86
CA ILE A 53 14.21 0.83 -11.27
C ILE A 53 13.19 1.98 -11.24
N ASP A 54 11.98 1.72 -11.71
CA ASP A 54 10.82 2.57 -11.49
C ASP A 54 9.71 1.77 -10.80
N ILE A 55 9.26 2.26 -9.67
CA ILE A 55 8.18 1.68 -8.88
C ILE A 55 7.03 2.68 -8.90
N LYS A 56 5.92 2.23 -9.47
CA LYS A 56 4.66 2.97 -9.54
C LYS A 56 3.58 2.22 -8.80
N ASN A 57 2.77 2.96 -8.04
CA ASN A 57 1.68 2.41 -7.26
C ASN A 57 0.39 3.08 -7.71
N GLU A 58 -0.67 2.28 -7.85
CA GLU A 58 -2.02 2.74 -8.13
C GLU A 58 -2.95 2.20 -7.05
N ALA A 59 -3.79 3.05 -6.46
CA ALA A 59 -4.75 2.58 -5.47
C ALA A 59 -5.68 1.53 -6.07
N ALA A 60 -5.82 0.42 -5.38
CA ALA A 60 -6.60 -0.71 -5.84
C ALA A 60 -7.91 -0.77 -5.06
N VAL A 61 -8.93 -0.04 -5.53
CA VAL A 61 -10.27 -0.01 -4.92
C VAL A 61 -11.04 -1.29 -5.27
N ARG A 62 -11.50 -2.01 -4.25
CA ARG A 62 -12.26 -3.26 -4.35
C ARG A 62 -13.36 -3.31 -3.29
N ALA A 63 -14.25 -4.29 -3.35
CA ALA A 63 -15.19 -4.54 -2.26
C ALA A 63 -14.42 -4.86 -0.97
N PRO A 64 -14.82 -4.34 0.21
CA PRO A 64 -14.01 -4.46 1.42
C PRO A 64 -13.58 -5.89 1.79
N SER A 65 -14.51 -6.85 1.69
CA SER A 65 -14.23 -8.27 1.99
C SER A 65 -13.11 -8.86 1.13
N GLU A 66 -12.88 -8.35 -0.08
CA GLU A 66 -11.81 -8.81 -0.97
C GLU A 66 -10.42 -8.47 -0.46
N TYR A 67 -10.28 -7.53 0.48
CA TYR A 67 -8.98 -7.22 1.10
C TYR A 67 -8.58 -8.21 2.20
N SER A 68 -9.45 -9.14 2.60
CA SER A 68 -9.09 -10.20 3.54
C SER A 68 -7.99 -11.10 2.97
N GLY A 69 -7.02 -11.48 3.80
CA GLY A 69 -5.92 -12.37 3.39
C GLY A 69 -4.64 -12.17 4.18
N GLY A 70 -3.61 -12.93 3.79
CA GLY A 70 -2.25 -12.75 4.29
C GLY A 70 -1.45 -11.85 3.36
N TYR A 71 -0.63 -11.00 3.96
CA TYR A 71 0.27 -10.08 3.29
C TYR A 71 1.66 -10.19 3.92
N ASP A 72 2.70 -10.39 3.11
CA ASP A 72 4.08 -10.48 3.61
C ASP A 72 5.10 -9.84 2.66
N ALA A 73 6.22 -9.41 3.25
CA ALA A 73 7.40 -8.94 2.53
C ALA A 73 8.44 -10.05 2.26
N GLY A 74 8.08 -11.34 2.45
CA GLY A 74 9.00 -12.48 2.35
C GLY A 74 9.47 -13.04 3.69
N VAL A 75 10.46 -13.94 3.65
CA VAL A 75 10.85 -14.88 4.73
C VAL A 75 11.14 -14.19 6.07
N ASP A 76 11.79 -13.02 6.05
CA ASP A 76 12.21 -12.31 7.27
C ASP A 76 11.58 -10.91 7.41
N GLY A 77 10.59 -10.60 6.57
CA GLY A 77 9.99 -9.27 6.48
C GLY A 77 8.91 -9.00 7.54
N THR A 78 8.22 -7.88 7.36
CA THR A 78 6.94 -7.57 8.02
C THR A 78 5.83 -8.43 7.41
N ALA A 79 4.82 -8.77 8.21
CA ALA A 79 3.62 -9.45 7.72
C ALA A 79 2.35 -8.98 8.43
N LEU A 80 1.22 -9.12 7.74
CA LEU A 80 -0.12 -8.77 8.18
C LEU A 80 -1.10 -9.84 7.70
N LYS A 81 -1.86 -10.42 8.61
CA LYS A 81 -3.06 -11.18 8.31
C LYS A 81 -4.27 -10.33 8.63
N LEU A 82 -5.15 -10.16 7.66
CA LEU A 82 -6.30 -9.25 7.74
C LEU A 82 -7.60 -10.02 7.48
N GLN A 83 -8.60 -9.74 8.29
CA GLN A 83 -9.98 -10.13 8.09
C GLN A 83 -10.81 -8.85 7.96
N VAL A 84 -11.58 -8.76 6.88
CA VAL A 84 -12.36 -7.56 6.55
C VAL A 84 -13.81 -7.96 6.32
N GLU A 85 -14.70 -7.29 7.01
CA GLU A 85 -16.15 -7.43 6.85
C GLU A 85 -16.65 -6.64 5.64
N SER A 86 -17.85 -6.95 5.15
CA SER A 86 -18.48 -6.18 4.08
C SER A 86 -18.72 -4.71 4.44
N SER A 87 -18.81 -4.39 5.72
CA SER A 87 -18.93 -3.03 6.27
C SER A 87 -17.64 -2.20 6.13
N GLY A 88 -16.50 -2.84 5.84
CA GLY A 88 -15.19 -2.20 5.89
C GLY A 88 -14.52 -2.25 7.26
N LEU A 89 -15.21 -2.72 8.30
CA LEU A 89 -14.55 -3.03 9.58
C LEU A 89 -13.51 -4.14 9.36
N ALA A 90 -12.35 -3.94 9.95
CA ALA A 90 -11.23 -4.85 9.79
C ALA A 90 -10.68 -5.25 11.16
N SER A 91 -10.17 -6.47 11.21
CA SER A 91 -9.32 -6.96 12.29
C SER A 91 -8.11 -7.63 11.69
N GLY A 92 -7.00 -7.63 12.41
CA GLY A 92 -5.79 -8.23 11.88
C GLY A 92 -4.73 -8.43 12.95
N SER A 93 -3.75 -9.24 12.59
CA SER A 93 -2.56 -9.44 13.41
C SER A 93 -1.36 -9.67 12.50
N GLY A 94 -0.19 -9.40 13.03
CA GLY A 94 1.00 -9.42 12.23
C GLY A 94 2.24 -9.26 13.07
N TYR A 95 3.32 -8.96 12.38
CA TYR A 95 4.58 -8.62 13.01
C TYR A 95 5.34 -7.62 12.16
N ASP A 96 6.05 -6.71 12.81
CA ASP A 96 7.00 -5.83 12.16
C ASP A 96 8.41 -6.46 12.12
N SER A 97 9.24 -5.97 11.20
CA SER A 97 10.64 -6.40 11.10
C SER A 97 11.40 -6.19 12.42
N PHE A 98 12.47 -6.96 12.60
CA PHE A 98 13.24 -7.02 13.84
C PHE A 98 13.66 -5.63 14.36
N ILE A 99 13.26 -5.32 15.59
CA ILE A 99 13.78 -4.19 16.37
C ILE A 99 14.81 -4.80 17.33
N GLY A 100 16.09 -4.63 17.02
CA GLY A 100 17.16 -5.42 17.66
C GLY A 100 17.08 -6.88 17.23
N ASP A 101 17.06 -7.83 18.18
CA ASP A 101 17.06 -9.27 17.92
C ASP A 101 15.67 -9.93 17.93
N ARG A 102 14.58 -9.17 18.08
CA ARG A 102 13.23 -9.74 18.24
C ARG A 102 12.22 -9.14 17.27
N ARG A 103 11.42 -10.03 16.68
CA ARG A 103 10.22 -9.71 15.91
C ARG A 103 9.13 -9.23 16.86
N GLN A 104 8.50 -8.09 16.57
CA GLN A 104 7.43 -7.54 17.39
C GLN A 104 6.07 -7.89 16.80
N ASN A 105 5.30 -8.70 17.52
CA ASN A 105 3.93 -9.05 17.13
C ASN A 105 2.98 -7.91 17.51
N PHE A 106 1.97 -7.68 16.67
CA PHE A 106 0.91 -6.73 16.92
C PHE A 106 -0.46 -7.30 16.54
N THR A 107 -1.50 -6.72 17.13
CA THR A 107 -2.89 -6.80 16.63
C THR A 107 -3.35 -5.43 16.17
N LEU A 108 -4.30 -5.39 15.23
CA LEU A 108 -4.95 -4.16 14.81
C LEU A 108 -6.20 -3.93 15.65
N LYS A 109 -6.28 -2.73 16.23
CA LYS A 109 -7.44 -2.21 16.96
C LYS A 109 -8.07 -1.07 16.16
N ASP A 110 -9.40 -0.99 16.23
CA ASP A 110 -10.22 0.05 15.58
C ASP A 110 -9.92 0.18 14.07
N ALA A 111 -9.66 -0.95 13.42
CA ALA A 111 -9.25 -0.95 12.02
C ALA A 111 -10.46 -0.85 11.08
N VAL A 112 -10.33 0.01 10.07
CA VAL A 112 -11.38 0.27 9.08
C VAL A 112 -10.76 0.52 7.72
N ILE A 113 -11.45 0.05 6.68
CA ILE A 113 -11.11 0.30 5.29
C ILE A 113 -12.12 1.26 4.67
N THR A 114 -11.60 2.34 4.07
CA THR A 114 -12.39 3.28 3.28
C THR A 114 -11.74 3.42 1.91
N GLY A 115 -12.45 2.97 0.86
CA GLY A 115 -11.88 2.85 -0.48
C GLY A 115 -10.73 1.85 -0.52
N ALA A 116 -9.51 2.33 -0.75
CA ALA A 116 -8.27 1.54 -0.73
C ALA A 116 -7.41 1.78 0.52
N ARG A 117 -7.82 2.67 1.43
CA ARG A 117 -7.04 3.01 2.64
C ARG A 117 -7.48 2.17 3.82
N LEU A 118 -6.51 1.55 4.50
CA LEU A 118 -6.66 0.94 5.81
C LEU A 118 -6.12 1.89 6.87
N THR A 119 -6.93 2.18 7.89
CA THR A 119 -6.52 2.91 9.09
C THR A 119 -6.79 2.05 10.32
N GLY A 120 -6.00 2.21 11.37
CA GLY A 120 -6.23 1.59 12.68
C GLY A 120 -5.06 1.86 13.63
N THR A 121 -4.97 1.07 14.69
CA THR A 121 -3.88 1.17 15.67
C THR A 121 -3.23 -0.20 15.83
N LYS A 122 -1.91 -0.28 15.65
CA LYS A 122 -1.13 -1.46 16.05
C LYS A 122 -1.01 -1.46 17.57
N VAL A 123 -1.45 -2.53 18.21
CA VAL A 123 -1.27 -2.79 19.63
C VAL A 123 -0.25 -3.91 19.77
N TYR A 124 0.91 -3.59 20.33
CA TYR A 124 2.00 -4.54 20.52
C TYR A 124 1.85 -5.27 21.86
N TRP A 125 2.52 -6.42 21.98
CA TRP A 125 2.49 -7.26 23.19
C TRP A 125 2.98 -6.57 24.47
N ASN A 126 3.83 -5.55 24.35
CA ASN A 126 4.31 -4.71 25.46
C ASN A 126 3.30 -3.63 25.87
N GLY A 127 2.11 -3.59 25.25
CA GLY A 127 1.08 -2.57 25.44
C GLY A 127 1.33 -1.26 24.70
N GLU A 128 2.41 -1.17 23.92
CA GLU A 128 2.65 -0.01 23.06
C GLU A 128 1.58 0.07 21.97
N GLU A 129 1.05 1.27 21.74
CA GLU A 129 0.09 1.54 20.67
C GLU A 129 0.73 2.48 19.64
N ARG A 130 0.59 2.16 18.36
CA ARG A 130 1.04 3.02 17.26
C ARG A 130 -0.05 3.18 16.20
N PRO A 131 -0.35 4.41 15.75
CA PRO A 131 -1.22 4.61 14.60
C PRO A 131 -0.69 3.85 13.38
N PHE A 132 -1.60 3.28 12.60
CA PHE A 132 -1.27 2.56 11.40
C PHE A 132 -2.15 3.04 10.25
N GLU A 133 -1.50 3.47 9.18
CA GLU A 133 -2.14 3.92 7.96
C GLU A 133 -1.44 3.26 6.78
N ALA A 134 -2.24 2.63 5.92
CA ALA A 134 -1.75 1.86 4.79
C ALA A 134 -2.72 1.97 3.60
N VAL A 135 -2.24 1.64 2.41
CA VAL A 135 -3.04 1.68 1.18
C VAL A 135 -2.86 0.40 0.36
N PHE A 136 -3.98 -0.17 -0.08
CA PHE A 136 -3.99 -1.26 -1.04
C PHE A 136 -3.67 -0.74 -2.43
N VAL A 137 -2.67 -1.34 -3.08
CA VAL A 137 -2.19 -0.87 -4.38
C VAL A 137 -1.91 -2.03 -5.33
N ASN A 138 -2.05 -1.75 -6.63
CA ASN A 138 -1.35 -2.47 -7.67
C ASN A 138 0.01 -1.79 -7.84
N ARG A 139 1.08 -2.49 -7.51
CA ARG A 139 2.45 -1.99 -7.66
C ARG A 139 3.04 -2.53 -8.95
N THR A 140 3.44 -1.63 -9.84
CA THR A 140 4.22 -1.92 -11.03
C THR A 140 5.69 -1.64 -10.76
N ILE A 141 6.55 -2.64 -10.96
CA ILE A 141 8.00 -2.53 -10.88
C ILE A 141 8.57 -2.71 -12.28
N ARG A 142 9.21 -1.66 -12.80
CA ARG A 142 9.94 -1.69 -14.06
C ARG A 142 11.43 -1.64 -13.79
N THR A 143 12.19 -2.50 -14.47
CA THR A 143 13.65 -2.50 -14.38
C THR A 143 14.30 -2.50 -15.75
N GLY A 144 15.44 -1.83 -15.88
CA GLY A 144 16.13 -1.69 -17.16
C GLY A 144 17.43 -0.90 -17.05
N LYS A 145 17.90 -0.38 -18.18
CA LYS A 145 19.06 0.53 -18.21
C LYS A 145 18.65 1.96 -17.87
N ASN A 146 17.52 2.40 -18.42
CA ASN A 146 16.92 3.72 -18.26
C ASN A 146 15.41 3.64 -18.59
N ALA A 147 14.69 4.77 -18.52
CA ALA A 147 13.24 4.84 -18.76
C ALA A 147 12.84 4.40 -20.18
N ASP A 148 13.71 4.58 -21.17
CA ASP A 148 13.46 4.23 -22.57
C ASP A 148 13.90 2.79 -22.92
N SER A 149 14.53 2.08 -21.98
CA SER A 149 15.12 0.75 -22.16
C SER A 149 14.77 -0.17 -20.99
N ILE A 150 13.48 -0.39 -20.77
CA ILE A 150 12.93 -1.33 -19.78
C ILE A 150 13.11 -2.77 -20.28
N THR A 151 13.64 -3.64 -19.42
CA THR A 151 13.88 -5.07 -19.71
C THR A 151 12.95 -6.00 -18.96
N SER A 152 12.29 -5.53 -17.90
CA SER A 152 11.33 -6.32 -17.13
C SER A 152 10.29 -5.40 -16.50
N GLU A 153 9.04 -5.88 -16.49
CA GLU A 153 7.91 -5.27 -15.80
C GLU A 153 7.19 -6.37 -15.01
N ASP A 154 6.80 -6.06 -13.79
CA ASP A 154 6.04 -6.97 -12.90
C ASP A 154 4.97 -6.16 -12.15
N VAL A 155 3.77 -6.71 -12.03
CA VAL A 155 2.65 -6.05 -11.35
C VAL A 155 2.16 -6.94 -10.22
N LYS A 156 2.15 -6.42 -8.99
CA LYS A 156 1.70 -7.14 -7.81
C LYS A 156 0.64 -6.37 -7.04
N PHE A 157 -0.40 -7.07 -6.65
CA PHE A 157 -1.36 -6.57 -5.66
C PHE A 157 -0.82 -6.75 -4.24
N GLY A 158 -0.98 -5.73 -3.41
CA GLY A 158 -0.55 -5.77 -2.02
C GLY A 158 -0.98 -4.56 -1.24
N ILE A 159 -0.41 -4.42 -0.05
CA ILE A 159 -0.62 -3.28 0.84
C ILE A 159 0.72 -2.56 1.08
N GLY A 160 0.73 -1.24 0.91
CA GLY A 160 1.89 -0.39 1.12
C GLY A 160 1.66 0.60 2.25
N PHE A 161 2.70 0.90 3.00
CA PHE A 161 2.66 1.92 4.06
C PHE A 161 4.04 2.53 4.29
N ILE A 162 4.03 3.66 4.97
CA ILE A 162 5.22 4.36 5.41
C ILE A 162 5.40 4.07 6.88
N GLU A 163 6.56 3.52 7.22
CA GLU A 163 6.96 3.31 8.61
C GLU A 163 8.00 4.37 8.98
N ASP A 164 7.64 5.18 9.98
CA ASP A 164 8.53 6.14 10.60
C ASP A 164 9.20 5.48 11.81
N ASN A 165 10.52 5.31 11.73
CA ASN A 165 11.32 4.67 12.77
C ASN A 165 11.97 5.66 13.74
N THR A 166 11.52 6.91 13.76
CA THR A 166 12.02 7.98 14.64
C THR A 166 12.04 7.62 16.14
N SER A 167 11.28 6.62 16.60
CA SER A 167 11.21 6.21 18.01
C SER A 167 12.06 5.00 18.41
N LEU A 168 12.69 4.29 17.45
CA LEU A 168 13.33 2.99 17.73
C LEU A 168 14.76 3.05 18.24
N TYR A 169 15.44 4.18 18.03
CA TYR A 169 16.77 4.41 18.57
C TYR A 169 16.70 5.48 19.65
N LYS A 170 16.63 5.06 20.93
CA LYS A 170 16.84 5.93 22.10
C LYS A 170 18.31 6.35 22.26
N ASP A 171 19.05 6.55 21.18
CA ASP A 171 20.35 7.22 21.24
C ASP A 171 20.13 8.69 20.86
N ALA A 172 20.05 9.55 21.87
CA ALA A 172 19.83 10.98 21.73
C ALA A 172 20.89 11.68 20.86
N ASN A 173 22.01 11.01 20.55
CA ASN A 173 23.11 11.58 19.78
C ASN A 173 23.11 11.20 18.29
N ARG A 174 22.19 10.36 17.81
CA ARG A 174 22.02 10.07 16.37
C ARG A 174 20.55 9.76 16.03
N PRO A 175 19.68 10.77 15.88
CA PRO A 175 18.40 10.56 15.23
C PRO A 175 18.68 10.16 13.77
N ILE A 176 18.66 8.85 13.49
CA ILE A 176 18.62 8.36 12.11
C ILE A 176 17.15 8.44 11.71
N ASP A 177 16.75 9.59 11.17
CA ASP A 177 15.46 9.75 10.53
C ASP A 177 15.54 9.06 9.16
N TRP A 178 14.99 7.84 9.09
CA TRP A 178 14.80 7.16 7.80
C TRP A 178 13.37 6.68 7.70
N THR A 179 12.69 7.17 6.68
CA THR A 179 11.37 6.74 6.29
C THR A 179 11.46 5.42 5.52
N ASN A 180 10.88 4.35 6.07
CA ASN A 180 10.82 3.06 5.38
C ASN A 180 9.54 2.94 4.57
N ARG A 181 9.65 2.56 3.29
CA ARG A 181 8.50 2.29 2.42
C ARG A 181 8.31 0.79 2.33
N VAL A 182 7.33 0.29 3.06
CA VAL A 182 7.05 -1.14 3.14
C VAL A 182 5.97 -1.51 2.13
N PHE A 183 6.10 -2.69 1.53
CA PHE A 183 5.08 -3.27 0.69
C PHE A 183 4.98 -4.76 0.96
N LEU A 184 3.77 -5.18 1.30
CA LEU A 184 3.45 -6.55 1.60
C LEU A 184 2.62 -7.10 0.44
N ILE A 185 3.12 -8.16 -0.18
CA ILE A 185 2.46 -8.82 -1.31
C ILE A 185 1.35 -9.72 -0.74
N ARG A 186 0.17 -9.71 -1.37
CA ARG A 186 -0.90 -10.65 -1.01
C ARG A 186 -0.49 -12.08 -1.37
N ARG A 187 -0.69 -13.02 -0.45
CA ARG A 187 -0.53 -14.47 -0.65
C ARG A 187 -1.86 -15.17 -0.86
#